data_AF-A0A0B5D098-F1
#
_entry.id   AF-A0A0B5D098-F1
#
_cell.length_a   1.000
_cell.length_b   1.000
_cell.length_c   1.000
_cell.angle_alpha   90.00
_cell.angle_beta   90.00
_cell.angle_gamma   90.00
#
_symmetry.space_group_name_H-M   'P 1'
#
loop_
_entity.id
_entity.type
_entity.pdbx_description
1 polymer ?
#
loop_
_entity_poly.entity_id
_entity_poly.type
_entity_poly.pdbx_seq_one_letter_code
_entity_poly.pdbx_strand_id
1 'polypeptide(L)'
;MLALLAFLAAPLSLVAGAVLLVLSLLSAGGHLRRGTGRRVLGVALVCALAAGGLLAFETWERYRPPGMAAVDTAAYERPGTDRDVWLPLTAARYEVTALALLELESDADPVYSGFEPQFIDRGAERGYRVIGYRHDGYADFFDDLTLRPDTGLSSGVTGKGLGEYSRQDLGDPTIEVDGHGRATIRFRLVDPAGRRVSVDIREGVTARSVPLNVLAPIGMSSTDPEEFPLFMVNDLEFLRTRHLTSEVLVDDTPVALLDFPGPVPLQGQVRSWAKYTLDAEIMEIFPTDGAEITRVRTTGDRYEEDGTRYLFAGDALERIHLVDTEIVFDPPLDIAVAGKGRVTMTSYPDRGHVAGDWSVTRTGQRSELHIALDEVRVPRQRGLIYRLIVNDRSLFAAWPREYSFTARVDLGTGQREAQWRNADPQG
;
A
#
# COMPACT_ATOMS: atom_id res chain seq x y z
N MET A 1 17.02 -24.58 2.41
CA MET A 1 17.11 -25.05 1.00
C MET A 1 17.09 -23.89 0.00
N LEU A 2 16.13 -22.96 0.04
CA LEU A 2 16.10 -21.75 -0.81
C LEU A 2 17.34 -20.84 -0.64
N ALA A 3 17.81 -20.64 0.60
CA ALA A 3 19.06 -19.91 0.87
C ALA A 3 20.30 -20.61 0.25
N LEU A 4 20.30 -21.95 0.17
CA LEU A 4 21.38 -22.73 -0.44
C LEU A 4 21.35 -22.61 -1.97
N LEU A 5 20.16 -22.57 -2.58
CA LEU A 5 19.97 -22.32 -4.01
C LEU A 5 20.40 -20.90 -4.40
N ALA A 6 20.10 -19.90 -3.58
CA ALA A 6 20.58 -18.53 -3.78
C ALA A 6 22.12 -18.43 -3.64
N PHE A 7 22.70 -19.17 -2.69
CA PHE A 7 24.16 -19.27 -2.51
C PHE A 7 24.86 -19.94 -3.70
N LEU A 8 24.17 -20.84 -4.42
CA LEU A 8 24.67 -21.52 -5.63
C LEU A 8 24.40 -20.73 -6.93
N ALA A 9 23.38 -19.85 -6.96
CA ALA A 9 23.06 -19.02 -8.13
C ALA A 9 24.07 -17.87 -8.34
N ALA A 10 24.65 -17.34 -7.26
CA ALA A 10 25.68 -16.30 -7.31
C ALA A 10 26.98 -16.77 -8.03
N PRO A 11 27.56 -17.96 -7.75
CA PRO A 11 28.71 -18.44 -8.51
C PRO A 11 28.35 -18.83 -9.95
N LEU A 12 27.11 -19.30 -10.23
CA LEU A 12 26.68 -19.62 -11.60
C LEU A 12 26.53 -18.37 -12.49
N SER A 13 26.02 -17.26 -11.94
CA SER A 13 25.96 -15.97 -12.63
C SER A 13 27.36 -15.36 -12.85
N LEU A 14 28.29 -15.56 -11.91
CA LEU A 14 29.71 -15.25 -12.11
C LEU A 14 30.35 -16.10 -13.23
N VAL A 15 30.01 -17.39 -13.32
CA VAL A 15 30.48 -18.27 -14.40
C VAL A 15 29.89 -17.84 -15.75
N ALA A 16 28.60 -17.49 -15.82
CA ALA A 16 27.98 -16.99 -17.05
C ALA A 16 28.59 -15.64 -17.49
N GLY A 17 28.86 -14.74 -16.55
CA GLY A 17 29.60 -13.51 -16.80
C GLY A 17 31.02 -13.76 -17.31
N ALA A 18 31.73 -14.74 -16.73
CA ALA A 18 33.05 -15.16 -17.19
C ALA A 18 33.02 -15.80 -18.59
N VAL A 19 31.99 -16.56 -18.94
CA VAL A 19 31.82 -17.13 -20.28
C VAL A 19 31.55 -16.03 -21.31
N LEU A 20 30.67 -15.08 -21.02
CA LEU A 20 30.44 -13.91 -21.87
C LEU A 20 31.71 -13.07 -22.05
N LEU A 21 32.54 -12.97 -21.00
CA LEU A 21 33.84 -12.33 -21.04
C LEU A 21 34.83 -13.06 -21.98
N VAL A 22 34.90 -14.39 -21.88
CA VAL A 22 35.76 -15.20 -22.75
C VAL A 22 35.32 -15.08 -24.20
N LEU A 23 34.01 -15.09 -24.47
CA LEU A 23 33.47 -14.93 -25.82
C LEU A 23 33.73 -13.52 -26.40
N SER A 24 33.70 -12.48 -25.58
CA SER A 24 34.03 -11.11 -26.00
C SER A 24 35.54 -10.89 -26.15
N LEU A 25 36.37 -11.58 -25.38
CA LEU A 25 37.84 -11.62 -25.57
C LEU A 25 38.24 -12.37 -26.85
N LEU A 26 37.57 -13.48 -27.16
CA LEU A 26 37.80 -14.27 -28.37
C LEU A 26 37.38 -13.52 -29.64
N SER A 27 36.27 -12.75 -29.61
CA SER A 27 35.86 -11.92 -30.73
C SER A 27 36.75 -10.67 -30.90
N ALA A 28 37.28 -10.11 -29.81
CA ALA A 28 38.23 -8.99 -29.86
C ALA A 28 39.64 -9.41 -30.34
N GLY A 29 40.02 -10.67 -30.16
CA GLY A 29 41.31 -11.24 -30.59
C GLY A 29 41.60 -11.09 -32.09
N GLY A 30 40.57 -10.96 -32.93
CA GLY A 30 40.71 -10.70 -34.37
C GLY A 30 41.14 -9.27 -34.75
N HIS A 31 41.00 -8.29 -33.85
CA HIS A 31 41.20 -6.86 -34.15
C HIS A 31 42.33 -6.18 -33.36
N LEU A 32 43.09 -6.93 -32.56
CA LEU A 32 44.05 -6.41 -31.55
C LEU A 32 45.43 -5.98 -32.09
N ARG A 33 45.53 -5.50 -33.33
CA ARG A 33 46.81 -5.01 -33.91
C ARG A 33 47.02 -3.49 -33.89
N ARG A 34 46.12 -2.70 -33.29
CA ARG A 34 46.30 -1.23 -33.12
C ARG A 34 45.92 -0.79 -31.69
N GLY A 35 46.71 0.11 -31.10
CA GLY A 35 46.70 0.49 -29.68
C GLY A 35 45.38 1.00 -29.08
N THR A 36 44.36 1.27 -29.90
CA THR A 36 42.99 1.56 -29.50
C THR A 36 42.24 0.34 -28.93
N GLY A 37 42.62 -0.89 -29.29
CA GLY A 37 41.95 -2.11 -28.86
C GLY A 37 42.02 -2.40 -27.35
N ARG A 38 43.11 -2.00 -26.67
CA ARG A 38 43.24 -2.19 -25.21
C ARG A 38 42.26 -1.35 -24.40
N ARG A 39 41.94 -0.14 -24.85
CA ARG A 39 40.97 0.73 -24.17
C ARG A 39 39.54 0.21 -24.35
N VAL A 40 39.19 -0.23 -25.56
CA VAL A 40 37.87 -0.82 -25.86
C VAL A 40 37.67 -2.10 -25.05
N LEU A 41 38.68 -2.97 -24.97
CA LEU A 41 38.62 -4.19 -24.18
C LEU A 41 38.49 -3.92 -22.68
N GLY A 42 39.22 -2.91 -22.16
CA GLY A 42 39.10 -2.48 -20.77
C GLY A 42 37.71 -1.96 -20.43
N VAL A 43 37.10 -1.16 -21.30
CA VAL A 43 35.72 -0.67 -21.13
C VAL A 43 34.72 -1.83 -21.18
N ALA A 44 34.86 -2.75 -22.15
CA ALA A 44 33.98 -3.91 -22.28
C ALA A 44 34.03 -4.82 -21.03
N LEU A 45 35.23 -5.07 -20.49
CA LEU A 45 35.42 -5.83 -19.24
C LEU A 45 34.74 -5.15 -18.05
N VAL A 46 34.89 -3.84 -17.91
CA VAL A 46 34.24 -3.06 -16.83
C VAL A 46 32.72 -3.13 -16.96
N CYS A 47 32.17 -2.97 -18.18
CA CYS A 47 30.74 -3.10 -18.42
C CYS A 47 30.21 -4.51 -18.12
N ALA A 48 30.95 -5.56 -18.50
CA ALA A 48 30.56 -6.94 -18.23
C ALA A 48 30.59 -7.28 -16.73
N LEU A 49 31.61 -6.83 -16.00
CA LEU A 49 31.69 -7.00 -14.55
C LEU A 49 30.59 -6.22 -13.82
N ALA A 50 30.29 -5.00 -14.26
CA ALA A 50 29.20 -4.20 -13.73
C ALA A 50 27.84 -4.89 -13.96
N ALA A 51 27.60 -5.41 -15.18
CA ALA A 51 26.38 -6.14 -15.51
C ALA A 51 26.26 -7.46 -14.71
N GLY A 52 27.35 -8.22 -14.57
CA GLY A 52 27.38 -9.43 -13.75
C GLY A 52 27.13 -9.17 -12.27
N GLY A 53 27.73 -8.10 -11.73
CA GLY A 53 27.49 -7.65 -10.36
C GLY A 53 26.04 -7.21 -10.14
N LEU A 54 25.46 -6.48 -11.10
CA LEU A 54 24.07 -6.06 -11.05
C LEU A 54 23.11 -7.27 -11.07
N LEU A 55 23.35 -8.25 -11.95
CA LEU A 55 22.55 -9.48 -12.02
C LEU A 55 22.65 -10.31 -10.74
N ALA A 56 23.85 -10.44 -10.16
CA ALA A 56 24.04 -11.13 -8.90
C ALA A 56 23.33 -10.40 -7.74
N PHE A 57 23.40 -9.06 -7.72
CA PHE A 57 22.69 -8.23 -6.74
C PHE A 57 21.17 -8.36 -6.86
N GLU A 58 20.61 -8.25 -8.07
CA GLU A 58 19.17 -8.46 -8.36
C GLU A 58 18.72 -9.87 -7.97
N THR A 59 19.53 -10.88 -8.27
CA THR A 59 19.24 -12.27 -7.90
C THR A 59 19.24 -12.42 -6.38
N TRP A 60 20.20 -11.83 -5.68
CA TRP A 60 20.26 -11.86 -4.22
C TRP A 60 19.06 -11.14 -3.59
N GLU A 61 18.70 -9.95 -4.07
CA GLU A 61 17.52 -9.20 -3.62
C GLU A 61 16.21 -9.98 -3.83
N ARG A 62 16.08 -10.70 -4.96
CA ARG A 62 14.90 -11.55 -5.25
C ARG A 62 14.72 -12.70 -4.25
N TYR A 63 15.80 -13.23 -3.69
CA TYR A 63 15.76 -14.38 -2.77
C TYR A 63 16.07 -14.02 -1.32
N ARG A 64 16.33 -12.75 -1.02
CA ARG A 64 16.54 -12.29 0.35
C ARG A 64 15.23 -12.44 1.14
N PRO A 65 15.26 -13.02 2.35
CA PRO A 65 14.06 -13.07 3.18
C PRO A 65 13.58 -11.66 3.52
N PRO A 66 12.26 -11.47 3.74
CA PRO A 66 11.71 -10.22 4.26
C PRO A 66 12.38 -9.78 5.56
N GLY A 67 12.26 -8.50 5.89
CA GLY A 67 12.66 -8.00 7.21
C GLY A 67 11.91 -8.74 8.32
N MET A 68 12.47 -8.80 9.52
CA MET A 68 11.69 -9.25 10.68
C MET A 68 10.61 -8.21 11.00
N ALA A 69 9.47 -8.66 11.52
CA ALA A 69 8.40 -7.79 12.01
C ALA A 69 8.94 -6.72 12.94
N ALA A 70 8.51 -5.48 12.73
CA ALA A 70 8.78 -4.41 13.68
C ALA A 70 7.87 -4.50 14.91
N VAL A 71 6.78 -5.28 14.83
CA VAL A 71 5.84 -5.51 15.93
C VAL A 71 6.55 -6.21 17.09
N ASP A 72 6.60 -5.53 18.22
CA ASP A 72 7.10 -6.09 19.48
C ASP A 72 6.01 -6.95 20.13
N THR A 73 5.87 -8.20 19.69
CA THR A 73 4.85 -9.11 20.26
C THR A 73 5.08 -9.36 21.75
N ALA A 74 6.34 -9.35 22.21
CA ALA A 74 6.68 -9.54 23.62
C ALA A 74 6.16 -8.40 24.50
N ALA A 75 6.05 -7.18 23.97
CA ALA A 75 5.46 -6.05 24.67
C ALA A 75 4.03 -6.35 25.16
N TYR A 76 3.25 -7.13 24.40
CA TYR A 76 1.85 -7.47 24.70
C TYR A 76 1.69 -8.67 25.65
N GLU A 77 2.77 -9.37 25.98
CA GLU A 77 2.77 -10.48 26.93
C GLU A 77 3.18 -10.06 28.35
N ARG A 78 3.48 -8.76 28.55
CA ARG A 78 3.90 -8.22 29.84
C ARG A 78 2.77 -8.35 30.89
N PRO A 79 3.06 -8.85 32.11
CA PRO A 79 2.09 -8.87 33.19
C PRO A 79 1.67 -7.45 33.56
N GLY A 80 0.36 -7.24 33.70
CA GLY A 80 -0.21 -5.94 34.03
C GLY A 80 -1.26 -6.01 35.14
N THR A 81 -1.92 -4.90 35.41
CA THR A 81 -3.02 -4.84 36.40
C THR A 81 -4.27 -4.24 35.76
N ASP A 82 -5.39 -4.95 35.86
CA ASP A 82 -6.68 -4.49 35.38
C ASP A 82 -7.04 -3.12 35.97
N ARG A 83 -7.38 -2.15 35.10
CA ARG A 83 -7.73 -0.79 35.51
C ARG A 83 -8.66 -0.12 34.48
N ASP A 84 -9.23 1.02 34.88
CA ASP A 84 -10.12 1.80 34.03
C ASP A 84 -9.36 2.99 33.43
N VAL A 85 -9.01 2.88 32.16
CA VAL A 85 -8.24 3.90 31.42
C VAL A 85 -9.15 4.66 30.44
N TRP A 86 -8.74 5.86 30.06
CA TRP A 86 -9.31 6.52 28.89
C TRP A 86 -8.74 5.88 27.62
N LEU A 87 -9.59 5.70 26.61
CA LEU A 87 -9.17 5.35 25.26
C LEU A 87 -9.23 6.62 24.38
N PRO A 88 -8.13 7.41 24.30
CA PRO A 88 -8.18 8.72 23.65
C PRO A 88 -8.17 8.64 22.13
N LEU A 89 -7.66 7.54 21.58
CA LEU A 89 -7.38 7.33 20.17
C LEU A 89 -7.76 5.91 19.80
N THR A 90 -8.45 5.77 18.68
CA THR A 90 -8.85 4.48 18.09
C THR A 90 -8.23 4.35 16.70
N ALA A 91 -8.10 3.11 16.25
CA ALA A 91 -7.73 2.83 14.87
C ALA A 91 -8.42 1.54 14.43
N ALA A 92 -8.89 1.54 13.18
CA ALA A 92 -9.61 0.44 12.59
C ALA A 92 -8.95 0.02 11.27
N ARG A 93 -9.20 -1.22 10.86
CA ARG A 93 -8.82 -1.72 9.54
C ARG A 93 -10.02 -1.60 8.62
N TYR A 94 -9.83 -0.99 7.45
CA TYR A 94 -10.80 -1.08 6.37
C TYR A 94 -10.79 -2.50 5.77
N GLU A 95 -11.95 -2.95 5.33
CA GLU A 95 -12.22 -4.38 5.07
C GLU A 95 -11.72 -4.87 3.71
N VAL A 96 -11.15 -3.97 2.89
CA VAL A 96 -10.56 -4.32 1.60
C VAL A 96 -9.26 -5.07 1.81
N THR A 97 -9.15 -6.26 1.22
CA THR A 97 -7.98 -7.15 1.36
C THR A 97 -7.26 -7.42 0.04
N ALA A 98 -7.95 -7.29 -1.09
CA ALA A 98 -7.38 -7.37 -2.42
C ALA A 98 -7.99 -6.30 -3.32
N LEU A 99 -7.21 -5.80 -4.27
CA LEU A 99 -7.71 -4.84 -5.26
C LEU A 99 -6.91 -4.91 -6.56
N ALA A 100 -7.49 -4.42 -7.64
CA ALA A 100 -6.78 -4.14 -8.88
C ALA A 100 -7.19 -2.78 -9.42
N LEU A 101 -6.25 -1.99 -9.92
CA LEU A 101 -6.53 -0.73 -10.60
C LEU A 101 -6.29 -0.88 -12.10
N LEU A 102 -7.38 -0.84 -12.86
CA LEU A 102 -7.45 -1.01 -14.31
C LEU A 102 -7.66 0.36 -14.97
N GLU A 103 -6.56 1.08 -15.21
CA GLU A 103 -6.61 2.39 -15.88
C GLU A 103 -6.83 2.20 -17.39
N LEU A 104 -7.75 2.98 -17.95
CA LEU A 104 -8.05 3.02 -19.38
C LEU A 104 -7.19 4.08 -20.07
N GLU A 105 -6.97 3.94 -21.38
CA GLU A 105 -6.42 5.06 -22.14
C GLU A 105 -7.38 6.27 -22.12
N SER A 106 -6.84 7.49 -22.16
CA SER A 106 -7.58 8.73 -21.87
C SER A 106 -8.83 8.98 -22.72
N ASP A 107 -8.94 8.34 -23.90
CA ASP A 107 -10.07 8.48 -24.83
C ASP A 107 -10.79 7.14 -25.10
N ALA A 108 -10.48 6.08 -24.33
CA ALA A 108 -11.00 4.74 -24.60
C ALA A 108 -12.46 4.55 -24.16
N ASP A 109 -12.93 5.33 -23.18
CA ASP A 109 -14.34 5.43 -22.79
C ASP A 109 -14.70 6.89 -22.46
N PRO A 110 -15.88 7.40 -22.87
CA PRO A 110 -16.28 8.78 -22.63
C PRO A 110 -16.67 9.11 -21.18
N VAL A 111 -16.90 8.10 -20.33
CA VAL A 111 -17.34 8.30 -18.94
C VAL A 111 -16.23 7.93 -17.97
N TYR A 112 -15.63 6.76 -18.14
CA TYR A 112 -14.70 6.18 -17.19
C TYR A 112 -13.25 6.33 -17.64
N SER A 113 -12.39 6.70 -16.69
CA SER A 113 -10.92 6.69 -16.82
C SER A 113 -10.31 5.39 -16.31
N GLY A 114 -11.05 4.59 -15.54
CA GLY A 114 -10.56 3.35 -14.96
C GLY A 114 -11.59 2.63 -14.11
N PHE A 115 -11.30 1.37 -13.80
CA PHE A 115 -12.07 0.56 -12.86
C PHE A 115 -11.16 0.00 -11.77
N GLU A 116 -11.67 -0.07 -10.54
CA GLU A 116 -10.99 -0.72 -9.42
C GLU A 116 -11.91 -1.75 -8.75
N PRO A 117 -11.84 -3.03 -9.14
CA PRO A 117 -12.41 -4.10 -8.32
C PRO A 117 -11.63 -4.24 -7.00
N GLN A 118 -12.38 -4.37 -5.92
CA GLN A 118 -11.92 -4.56 -4.54
C GLN A 118 -12.62 -5.78 -3.95
N PHE A 119 -11.88 -6.64 -3.27
CA PHE A 119 -12.43 -7.71 -2.47
C PHE A 119 -12.54 -7.26 -1.02
N ILE A 120 -13.76 -7.29 -0.50
CA ILE A 120 -14.12 -6.87 0.86
C ILE A 120 -14.34 -8.12 1.72
N ASP A 121 -13.65 -8.20 2.85
CA ASP A 121 -13.82 -9.27 3.85
C ASP A 121 -14.22 -8.69 5.22
N ARG A 122 -15.52 -8.77 5.53
CA ARG A 122 -16.12 -8.40 6.82
C ARG A 122 -16.42 -9.64 7.67
N GLY A 123 -15.63 -10.70 7.50
CA GLY A 123 -15.85 -11.99 8.13
C GLY A 123 -17.03 -12.76 7.52
N ALA A 124 -18.23 -12.54 8.04
CA ALA A 124 -19.43 -13.25 7.58
C ALA A 124 -20.01 -12.69 6.26
N GLU A 125 -19.65 -11.45 5.92
CA GLU A 125 -20.02 -10.77 4.68
C GLU A 125 -18.76 -10.59 3.84
N ARG A 126 -18.75 -11.22 2.66
CA ARG A 126 -17.63 -11.22 1.73
C ARG A 126 -18.14 -11.05 0.33
N GLY A 127 -17.48 -10.22 -0.45
CA GLY A 127 -17.92 -9.91 -1.80
C GLY A 127 -17.02 -8.90 -2.48
N TYR A 128 -17.41 -8.52 -3.68
CA TYR A 128 -16.67 -7.55 -4.47
C TYR A 128 -17.40 -6.22 -4.54
N ARG A 129 -16.62 -5.16 -4.55
CA ARG A 129 -17.01 -3.82 -4.98
C ARG A 129 -16.22 -3.49 -6.22
N VAL A 130 -16.84 -2.87 -7.22
CA VAL A 130 -16.13 -2.23 -8.33
C VAL A 130 -16.32 -0.74 -8.23
N ILE A 131 -15.23 0.01 -8.23
CA ILE A 131 -15.24 1.47 -8.32
C ILE A 131 -15.00 1.85 -9.79
N GLY A 132 -15.88 2.64 -10.39
CA GLY A 132 -15.70 3.25 -11.71
C GLY A 132 -15.26 4.69 -11.58
N TYR A 133 -14.00 5.00 -11.90
CA TYR A 133 -13.47 6.37 -11.86
C TYR A 133 -13.92 7.14 -13.08
N ARG A 134 -14.58 8.28 -12.89
CA ARG A 134 -15.12 9.09 -13.98
C ARG A 134 -14.17 10.24 -14.36
N HIS A 135 -14.23 10.65 -15.62
CA HIS A 135 -13.47 11.82 -16.10
C HIS A 135 -13.92 13.14 -15.46
N ASP A 136 -15.15 13.22 -14.96
CA ASP A 136 -15.67 14.41 -14.25
C ASP A 136 -15.17 14.54 -12.81
N GLY A 137 -14.41 13.54 -12.32
CA GLY A 137 -13.82 13.49 -10.98
C GLY A 137 -14.68 12.81 -9.91
N TYR A 138 -15.88 12.33 -10.25
CA TYR A 138 -16.68 11.48 -9.37
C TYR A 138 -16.30 10.01 -9.52
N ALA A 139 -16.74 9.17 -8.58
CA ALA A 139 -16.59 7.72 -8.67
C ALA A 139 -17.93 7.01 -8.46
N ASP A 140 -18.26 6.04 -9.33
CA ASP A 140 -19.45 5.21 -9.21
C ASP A 140 -19.10 3.89 -8.50
N PHE A 141 -19.97 3.42 -7.62
CA PHE A 141 -19.75 2.24 -6.78
C PHE A 141 -20.75 1.14 -7.13
N PHE A 142 -20.23 -0.04 -7.43
CA PHE A 142 -21.00 -1.22 -7.82
C PHE A 142 -20.70 -2.36 -6.85
N ASP A 143 -21.61 -2.61 -5.91
CA ASP A 143 -21.48 -3.70 -4.95
C ASP A 143 -22.09 -4.99 -5.50
N ASP A 144 -21.43 -6.11 -5.20
CA ASP A 144 -22.00 -7.43 -5.40
C ASP A 144 -23.22 -7.68 -4.49
N LEU A 145 -24.13 -8.55 -4.92
CA LEU A 145 -25.32 -8.95 -4.15
C LEU A 145 -25.00 -9.58 -2.79
N THR A 146 -23.79 -10.11 -2.61
CA THR A 146 -23.31 -10.67 -1.34
C THR A 146 -22.97 -9.62 -0.28
N LEU A 147 -22.75 -8.36 -0.68
CA LEU A 147 -22.48 -7.26 0.24
C LEU A 147 -23.78 -6.58 0.71
N ARG A 148 -23.76 -6.05 1.93
CA ARG A 148 -24.83 -5.21 2.47
C ARG A 148 -24.64 -3.77 2.02
N PRO A 149 -25.72 -2.95 2.02
CA PRO A 149 -25.61 -1.55 1.66
C PRO A 149 -24.73 -0.86 2.68
N ASP A 150 -23.65 -0.28 2.19
CA ASP A 150 -22.78 0.54 3.00
C ASP A 150 -23.34 1.96 2.98
N THR A 151 -23.89 2.38 4.12
CA THR A 151 -24.50 3.70 4.27
C THR A 151 -23.47 4.80 4.54
N GLY A 152 -22.19 4.45 4.74
CA GLY A 152 -21.08 5.37 5.03
C GLY A 152 -20.26 5.78 3.80
N LEU A 153 -20.62 5.31 2.60
CA LEU A 153 -19.80 5.49 1.39
C LEU A 153 -19.52 6.94 0.99
N SER A 154 -20.28 7.91 1.47
CA SER A 154 -20.17 9.31 1.03
C SER A 154 -18.94 10.05 1.58
N SER A 155 -18.35 9.63 2.70
CA SER A 155 -17.28 10.41 3.38
C SER A 155 -15.85 10.03 2.94
N GLY A 156 -15.66 8.92 2.23
CA GLY A 156 -14.32 8.40 1.87
C GLY A 156 -13.94 8.43 0.38
N VAL A 157 -14.72 9.09 -0.50
CA VAL A 157 -14.55 8.91 -1.94
C VAL A 157 -13.43 9.77 -2.53
N THR A 158 -12.57 9.13 -3.32
CA THR A 158 -11.52 9.75 -4.13
C THR A 158 -12.06 10.80 -5.09
N GLY A 159 -11.38 11.95 -5.21
CA GLY A 159 -11.74 13.01 -6.16
C GLY A 159 -12.81 13.96 -5.62
N LYS A 160 -13.93 14.09 -6.32
CA LYS A 160 -15.05 15.00 -5.99
C LYS A 160 -16.15 14.38 -5.14
N GLY A 161 -16.09 13.06 -4.88
CA GLY A 161 -17.10 12.35 -4.11
C GLY A 161 -17.76 11.20 -4.86
N LEU A 162 -18.74 10.58 -4.21
CA LEU A 162 -19.60 9.54 -4.78
C LEU A 162 -20.45 10.12 -5.91
N GLY A 163 -20.44 9.45 -7.08
CA GLY A 163 -21.37 9.69 -8.18
C GLY A 163 -22.65 8.89 -7.95
N GLU A 164 -22.67 7.66 -8.47
CA GLU A 164 -23.78 6.73 -8.33
C GLU A 164 -23.41 5.51 -7.47
N TYR A 165 -24.39 4.95 -6.78
CA TYR A 165 -24.27 3.69 -6.03
C TYR A 165 -25.30 2.69 -6.51
N SER A 166 -24.88 1.46 -6.78
CA SER A 166 -25.81 0.36 -7.05
C SER A 166 -25.31 -0.96 -6.49
N ARG A 167 -26.26 -1.85 -6.19
CA ARG A 167 -25.97 -3.27 -5.95
C ARG A 167 -26.52 -4.10 -7.09
N GLN A 168 -25.69 -5.01 -7.59
CA GLN A 168 -26.03 -5.84 -8.73
C GLN A 168 -25.22 -7.13 -8.74
N ASP A 169 -25.62 -8.07 -9.57
CA ASP A 169 -24.87 -9.30 -9.83
C ASP A 169 -23.62 -8.94 -10.65
N LEU A 170 -22.43 -9.05 -10.03
CA LEU A 170 -21.18 -8.78 -10.72
C LEU A 170 -20.67 -9.98 -11.54
N GLY A 171 -21.48 -11.02 -11.67
CA GLY A 171 -21.16 -12.30 -12.30
C GLY A 171 -20.34 -13.17 -11.36
N ASP A 172 -19.19 -13.65 -11.86
CA ASP A 172 -18.18 -14.34 -11.05
C ASP A 172 -16.97 -13.41 -10.89
N PRO A 173 -17.07 -12.34 -10.08
CA PRO A 173 -15.97 -11.41 -9.90
C PRO A 173 -14.77 -12.14 -9.25
N THR A 174 -13.56 -11.82 -9.69
CA THR A 174 -12.35 -12.52 -9.26
C THR A 174 -11.16 -11.59 -9.32
N ILE A 175 -10.33 -11.60 -8.27
CA ILE A 175 -8.94 -11.15 -8.30
C ILE A 175 -8.11 -12.26 -7.65
N GLU A 176 -7.41 -13.04 -8.46
CA GLU A 176 -6.69 -14.21 -7.97
C GLU A 176 -5.34 -14.35 -8.66
N VAL A 177 -4.40 -14.99 -7.95
CA VAL A 177 -3.10 -15.38 -8.48
C VAL A 177 -2.95 -16.89 -8.29
N ASP A 178 -2.73 -17.62 -9.38
CA ASP A 178 -2.60 -19.08 -9.30
C ASP A 178 -1.26 -19.55 -8.71
N GLY A 179 -1.10 -20.87 -8.52
CA GLY A 179 0.15 -21.44 -7.99
C GLY A 179 1.39 -21.24 -8.87
N HIS A 180 1.22 -20.77 -10.11
CA HIS A 180 2.30 -20.38 -11.02
C HIS A 180 2.54 -18.87 -11.02
N GLY A 181 1.82 -18.13 -10.20
CA GLY A 181 1.91 -16.69 -10.07
C GLY A 181 1.16 -15.93 -11.15
N ARG A 182 0.21 -16.52 -11.89
CA ARG A 182 -0.56 -15.84 -12.95
C ARG A 182 -1.83 -15.20 -12.39
N ALA A 183 -2.03 -13.93 -12.67
CA ALA A 183 -3.23 -13.20 -12.26
C ALA A 183 -4.42 -13.49 -13.17
N THR A 184 -5.60 -13.56 -12.56
CA THR A 184 -6.91 -13.50 -13.21
C THR A 184 -7.74 -12.39 -12.57
N ILE A 185 -8.25 -11.48 -13.39
CA ILE A 185 -9.15 -10.40 -12.96
C ILE A 185 -10.42 -10.48 -13.82
N ARG A 186 -11.58 -10.63 -13.17
CA ARG A 186 -12.88 -10.70 -13.85
C ARG A 186 -13.93 -9.93 -13.07
N PHE A 187 -14.85 -9.29 -13.79
CA PHE A 187 -16.15 -8.83 -13.27
C PHE A 187 -17.06 -8.42 -14.44
N ARG A 188 -18.34 -8.26 -14.15
CA ARG A 188 -19.32 -7.64 -15.05
C ARG A 188 -20.17 -6.65 -14.27
N LEU A 189 -20.65 -5.62 -14.94
CA LEU A 189 -21.61 -4.68 -14.35
C LEU A 189 -22.42 -3.98 -15.44
N VAL A 190 -23.49 -3.33 -15.03
CA VAL A 190 -24.26 -2.38 -15.82
C VAL A 190 -24.11 -1.02 -15.16
N ASP A 191 -23.63 -0.05 -15.93
CA ASP A 191 -23.43 1.30 -15.43
C ASP A 191 -24.75 2.11 -15.36
N PRO A 192 -24.75 3.33 -14.79
CA PRO A 192 -25.97 4.14 -14.67
C PRO A 192 -26.60 4.54 -16.02
N ALA A 193 -25.83 4.54 -17.10
CA ALA A 193 -26.32 4.79 -18.45
C ALA A 193 -26.90 3.52 -19.13
N GLY A 194 -26.86 2.38 -18.43
CA GLY A 194 -27.31 1.08 -18.95
C GLY A 194 -26.28 0.37 -19.82
N ARG A 195 -25.04 0.86 -19.89
CA ARG A 195 -23.97 0.25 -20.67
C ARG A 195 -23.43 -0.97 -19.93
N ARG A 196 -23.22 -2.06 -20.66
CA ARG A 196 -22.65 -3.30 -20.10
C ARG A 196 -21.14 -3.19 -20.07
N VAL A 197 -20.55 -3.36 -18.90
CA VAL A 197 -19.10 -3.45 -18.72
C VAL A 197 -18.74 -4.90 -18.42
N SER A 198 -17.76 -5.45 -19.14
CA SER A 198 -17.24 -6.79 -18.92
C SER A 198 -15.72 -6.77 -18.96
N VAL A 199 -15.10 -7.33 -17.93
CA VAL A 199 -13.64 -7.48 -17.82
C VAL A 199 -13.30 -8.94 -17.64
N ASP A 200 -12.41 -9.48 -18.48
CA ASP A 200 -11.76 -10.79 -18.32
C ASP A 200 -10.29 -10.68 -18.73
N ILE A 201 -9.42 -10.59 -17.72
CA ILE A 201 -7.98 -10.45 -17.88
C ILE A 201 -7.30 -11.68 -17.30
N ARG A 202 -6.43 -12.33 -18.07
CA ARG A 202 -5.68 -13.52 -17.65
C ARG A 202 -4.23 -13.45 -18.10
N GLU A 203 -3.29 -13.49 -17.15
CA GLU A 203 -1.87 -13.55 -17.48
C GLU A 203 -1.48 -14.96 -17.96
N GLY A 204 -0.69 -15.03 -19.04
CA GLY A 204 -0.18 -16.29 -19.58
C GLY A 204 1.23 -16.67 -19.12
N VAL A 205 1.94 -15.78 -18.43
CA VAL A 205 3.37 -15.94 -18.10
C VAL A 205 3.57 -16.46 -16.69
N THR A 206 4.39 -17.51 -16.55
CA THR A 206 4.74 -18.14 -15.25
C THR A 206 6.05 -17.61 -14.67
N ALA A 207 6.71 -16.68 -15.35
CA ALA A 207 7.94 -16.06 -14.86
C ALA A 207 7.64 -15.21 -13.63
N ARG A 208 8.26 -15.57 -12.51
CA ARG A 208 8.06 -14.87 -11.23
C ARG A 208 8.55 -13.43 -11.29
N SER A 209 7.79 -12.56 -10.64
CA SER A 209 8.16 -11.17 -10.36
C SER A 209 8.65 -11.06 -8.93
N VAL A 210 9.46 -10.04 -8.67
CA VAL A 210 9.55 -9.44 -7.33
C VAL A 210 8.47 -8.36 -7.27
N PRO A 211 7.46 -8.47 -6.40
CA PRO A 211 6.44 -7.44 -6.28
C PRO A 211 6.99 -6.21 -5.53
N LEU A 212 6.25 -5.10 -5.57
CA LEU A 212 6.60 -3.87 -4.86
C LEU A 212 5.70 -3.63 -3.66
N ASN A 213 6.23 -3.01 -2.61
CA ASN A 213 5.44 -2.54 -1.48
C ASN A 213 5.22 -1.04 -1.63
N VAL A 214 4.01 -0.55 -1.41
CA VAL A 214 3.68 0.86 -1.54
C VAL A 214 3.00 1.35 -0.28
N LEU A 215 3.52 2.44 0.27
CA LEU A 215 2.78 3.28 1.19
C LEU A 215 2.07 4.33 0.32
N ALA A 216 0.81 4.06 -0.02
CA ALA A 216 0.11 4.79 -1.07
C ALA A 216 -0.32 6.17 -0.54
N PRO A 217 0.09 7.28 -1.18
CA PRO A 217 -0.20 8.65 -0.75
C PRO A 217 -1.67 9.02 -1.04
N ILE A 218 -2.59 8.26 -0.46
CA ILE A 218 -4.02 8.47 -0.56
C ILE A 218 -4.42 9.49 0.51
N GLY A 219 -5.38 10.36 0.19
CA GLY A 219 -5.74 11.50 1.04
C GLY A 219 -5.02 12.80 0.70
N MET A 220 -4.05 12.82 -0.23
CA MET A 220 -3.41 14.06 -0.69
C MET A 220 -4.43 15.12 -1.08
N SER A 221 -5.44 14.79 -1.88
CA SER A 221 -6.46 15.75 -2.32
C SER A 221 -7.60 15.97 -1.32
N SER A 222 -7.58 15.34 -0.15
CA SER A 222 -8.64 15.51 0.86
C SER A 222 -8.47 16.86 1.55
N THR A 223 -9.54 17.67 1.53
CA THR A 223 -9.56 19.01 2.12
C THR A 223 -10.16 19.04 3.53
N ASP A 224 -10.98 18.05 3.87
CA ASP A 224 -11.63 17.90 5.17
C ASP A 224 -11.68 16.41 5.56
N PRO A 225 -10.53 15.80 5.88
CA PRO A 225 -10.48 14.38 6.23
C PRO A 225 -11.14 14.11 7.59
N GLU A 226 -11.96 13.06 7.68
CA GLU A 226 -12.56 12.60 8.94
C GLU A 226 -11.61 11.67 9.73
N GLU A 227 -10.50 11.25 9.11
CA GLU A 227 -9.50 10.30 9.63
C GLU A 227 -8.17 10.46 8.87
N PHE A 228 -7.10 9.84 9.36
CA PHE A 228 -5.86 9.69 8.58
C PHE A 228 -5.83 8.34 7.87
N PRO A 229 -5.90 8.32 6.52
CA PRO A 229 -5.87 7.09 5.74
C PRO A 229 -4.44 6.55 5.66
N LEU A 230 -4.19 5.38 6.24
CA LEU A 230 -2.92 4.68 6.12
C LEU A 230 -3.08 3.48 5.17
N PHE A 231 -2.65 3.65 3.93
CA PHE A 231 -2.79 2.64 2.86
C PHE A 231 -1.46 1.96 2.60
N MET A 232 -1.32 0.74 3.12
CA MET A 232 -0.20 -0.15 2.85
C MET A 232 -0.62 -1.19 1.82
N VAL A 233 -0.07 -1.07 0.62
CA VAL A 233 -0.31 -1.97 -0.50
C VAL A 233 0.91 -2.87 -0.62
N ASN A 234 0.79 -4.08 -0.09
CA ASN A 234 1.86 -5.06 -0.10
C ASN A 234 1.81 -5.86 -1.40
N ASP A 235 2.96 -6.40 -1.80
CA ASP A 235 3.08 -7.32 -2.94
C ASP A 235 2.34 -6.85 -4.23
N LEU A 236 2.33 -5.54 -4.48
CA LEU A 236 1.73 -4.95 -5.67
C LEU A 236 2.49 -5.42 -6.92
N GLU A 237 1.75 -5.85 -7.94
CA GLU A 237 2.29 -6.21 -9.24
C GLU A 237 1.61 -5.44 -10.36
N PHE A 238 2.39 -5.08 -11.37
CA PHE A 238 1.87 -4.64 -12.66
C PHE A 238 1.55 -5.87 -13.52
N LEU A 239 0.45 -5.84 -14.27
CA LEU A 239 0.09 -6.94 -15.17
C LEU A 239 1.15 -7.16 -16.24
N ARG A 240 1.57 -8.42 -16.44
CA ARG A 240 2.48 -8.84 -17.52
C ARG A 240 1.71 -9.00 -18.80
N THR A 241 2.18 -8.33 -19.85
CA THR A 241 1.46 -8.26 -21.13
C THR A 241 1.81 -9.39 -22.08
N ARG A 242 2.95 -10.06 -21.89
CA ARG A 242 3.32 -11.20 -22.72
C ARG A 242 2.34 -12.35 -22.50
N HIS A 243 1.71 -12.84 -23.56
CA HIS A 243 0.66 -13.87 -23.52
C HIS A 243 -0.53 -13.48 -22.61
N LEU A 244 -0.79 -12.18 -22.44
CA LEU A 244 -1.98 -11.69 -21.75
C LEU A 244 -3.21 -11.89 -22.64
N THR A 245 -4.25 -12.48 -22.08
CA THR A 245 -5.61 -12.34 -22.61
C THR A 245 -6.24 -11.16 -21.88
N SER A 246 -6.66 -10.13 -22.60
CA SER A 246 -7.33 -8.96 -22.04
C SER A 246 -8.56 -8.65 -22.87
N GLU A 247 -9.73 -8.84 -22.27
CA GLU A 247 -11.01 -8.45 -22.83
C GLU A 247 -11.65 -7.45 -21.85
N VAL A 248 -11.62 -6.18 -22.23
CA VAL A 248 -12.29 -5.09 -21.52
C VAL A 248 -13.29 -4.51 -22.50
N LEU A 249 -14.58 -4.70 -22.22
CA LEU A 249 -15.68 -4.27 -23.09
C LEU A 249 -16.54 -3.27 -22.33
N VAL A 250 -16.88 -2.16 -22.98
CA VAL A 250 -17.94 -1.25 -22.56
C VAL A 250 -18.94 -1.14 -23.70
N ASP A 251 -20.19 -1.54 -23.44
CA ASP A 251 -21.26 -1.64 -24.44
C ASP A 251 -20.84 -2.46 -25.68
N ASP A 252 -20.28 -3.65 -25.42
CA ASP A 252 -19.73 -4.57 -26.43
C ASP A 252 -18.57 -3.98 -27.27
N THR A 253 -18.07 -2.79 -26.93
CA THR A 253 -16.94 -2.12 -27.58
C THR A 253 -15.66 -2.38 -26.80
N PRO A 254 -14.59 -2.91 -27.44
CA PRO A 254 -13.29 -3.07 -26.80
C PRO A 254 -12.67 -1.74 -26.38
N VAL A 255 -12.18 -1.68 -25.15
CA VAL A 255 -11.52 -0.54 -24.53
C VAL A 255 -10.09 -0.94 -24.16
N ALA A 256 -9.11 -0.11 -24.50
CA ALA A 256 -7.71 -0.38 -24.20
C ALA A 256 -7.35 0.01 -22.76
N LEU A 257 -6.55 -0.84 -22.11
CA LEU A 257 -5.89 -0.51 -20.84
C LEU A 257 -4.67 0.38 -21.11
N LEU A 258 -4.36 1.24 -20.16
CA LEU A 258 -3.18 2.10 -20.23
C LEU A 258 -1.89 1.27 -20.23
N ASP A 259 -1.04 1.57 -21.22
CA ASP A 259 0.29 0.98 -21.34
C ASP A 259 1.25 1.52 -20.27
N PHE A 260 2.23 0.69 -19.88
CA PHE A 260 3.29 1.14 -18.98
C PHE A 260 4.17 2.20 -19.68
N PRO A 261 4.58 3.29 -19.00
CA PRO A 261 5.30 4.39 -19.63
C PRO A 261 6.66 3.93 -20.19
N GLY A 262 6.75 3.92 -21.52
CA GLY A 262 7.96 3.59 -22.28
C GLY A 262 8.21 2.08 -22.43
N PRO A 263 9.05 1.68 -23.40
CA PRO A 263 9.32 0.26 -23.70
C PRO A 263 10.34 -0.35 -22.73
N VAL A 264 10.22 -0.06 -21.42
CA VAL A 264 11.19 -0.50 -20.41
C VAL A 264 10.68 -1.77 -19.75
N PRO A 265 11.29 -2.94 -20.03
CA PRO A 265 10.88 -4.17 -19.38
C PRO A 265 11.25 -4.12 -17.89
N LEU A 266 10.25 -4.25 -17.02
CA LEU A 266 10.45 -4.41 -15.59
C LEU A 266 10.83 -5.87 -15.30
N GLN A 267 12.04 -6.08 -14.78
CA GLN A 267 12.61 -7.41 -14.53
C GLN A 267 12.62 -8.32 -15.78
N GLY A 268 12.85 -7.73 -16.96
CA GLY A 268 12.86 -8.47 -18.23
C GLY A 268 11.46 -8.82 -18.77
N GLN A 269 10.40 -8.26 -18.17
CA GLN A 269 9.01 -8.50 -18.56
C GLN A 269 8.33 -7.18 -18.94
N VAL A 270 7.62 -7.16 -20.06
CA VAL A 270 6.79 -6.02 -20.45
C VAL A 270 5.52 -6.04 -19.59
N ARG A 271 5.10 -4.85 -19.16
CA ARG A 271 4.00 -4.65 -18.22
C ARG A 271 2.97 -3.67 -18.79
N SER A 272 1.74 -3.74 -18.30
CA SER A 272 0.72 -2.69 -18.41
C SER A 272 0.79 -1.81 -17.17
N TRP A 273 0.21 -0.61 -17.23
CA TRP A 273 0.04 0.23 -16.04
C TRP A 273 -1.05 -0.28 -15.09
N ALA A 274 -1.91 -1.18 -15.57
CA ALA A 274 -2.83 -1.92 -14.73
C ALA A 274 -2.09 -2.76 -13.68
N LYS A 275 -2.56 -2.70 -12.45
CA LYS A 275 -1.85 -3.21 -11.26
C LYS A 275 -2.80 -3.88 -10.29
N TYR A 276 -2.31 -4.83 -9.50
CA TYR A 276 -3.12 -5.58 -8.56
C TYR A 276 -2.32 -5.99 -7.33
N THR A 277 -3.03 -6.19 -6.22
CA THR A 277 -2.53 -6.83 -5.00
C THR A 277 -3.58 -7.77 -4.43
N LEU A 278 -3.13 -8.81 -3.73
CA LEU A 278 -3.95 -9.67 -2.88
C LEU A 278 -3.71 -9.41 -1.38
N ASP A 279 -2.91 -8.40 -1.06
CA ASP A 279 -2.51 -8.03 0.30
C ASP A 279 -2.56 -6.49 0.45
N ALA A 280 -3.79 -5.99 0.60
CA ALA A 280 -4.07 -4.61 0.96
C ALA A 280 -4.33 -4.50 2.47
N GLU A 281 -3.62 -3.57 3.10
CA GLU A 281 -3.82 -3.15 4.49
C GLU A 281 -4.17 -1.66 4.50
N ILE A 282 -5.47 -1.39 4.60
CA ILE A 282 -6.00 -0.03 4.66
C ILE A 282 -6.48 0.20 6.09
N MET A 283 -6.08 1.32 6.67
CA MET A 283 -6.34 1.61 8.08
C MET A 283 -6.86 3.04 8.24
N GLU A 284 -7.85 3.15 9.10
CA GLU A 284 -8.50 4.39 9.52
C GLU A 284 -7.86 4.82 10.84
N ILE A 285 -6.98 5.82 10.79
CA ILE A 285 -6.20 6.24 11.94
C ILE A 285 -6.80 7.48 12.59
N PHE A 286 -7.16 7.33 13.87
CA PHE A 286 -7.75 8.38 14.71
C PHE A 286 -8.97 9.03 14.05
N PRO A 287 -10.03 8.25 13.78
CA PRO A 287 -11.22 8.79 13.19
C PRO A 287 -11.86 9.81 14.16
N THR A 288 -12.43 10.86 13.58
CA THR A 288 -13.01 12.00 14.28
C THR A 288 -14.46 11.77 14.67
N ASP A 289 -15.04 10.66 14.22
CA ASP A 289 -16.37 10.20 14.57
C ASP A 289 -16.46 9.89 16.08
N GLY A 290 -17.64 10.10 16.67
CA GLY A 290 -17.81 9.91 18.12
C GLY A 290 -17.58 11.18 18.94
N ALA A 291 -18.67 11.61 19.56
CA ALA A 291 -18.73 12.80 20.39
C ALA A 291 -18.15 12.59 21.80
N GLU A 292 -17.74 11.37 22.17
CA GLU A 292 -17.24 11.04 23.50
C GLU A 292 -16.07 10.06 23.41
N ILE A 293 -15.06 10.23 24.27
CA ILE A 293 -14.05 9.20 24.52
C ILE A 293 -14.56 8.18 25.53
N THR A 294 -14.19 6.93 25.33
CA THR A 294 -14.66 5.81 26.17
C THR A 294 -13.69 5.53 27.32
N ARG A 295 -14.23 5.20 28.50
CA ARG A 295 -13.44 4.52 29.54
C ARG A 295 -13.53 3.02 29.34
N VAL A 296 -12.38 2.38 29.22
CA VAL A 296 -12.28 0.94 28.98
C VAL A 296 -11.60 0.26 30.15
N ARG A 297 -12.05 -0.96 30.44
CA ARG A 297 -11.43 -1.83 31.43
C ARG A 297 -10.34 -2.66 30.76
N THR A 298 -9.10 -2.54 31.23
CA THR A 298 -8.01 -3.39 30.74
C THR A 298 -8.04 -4.78 31.38
N THR A 299 -7.54 -5.77 30.64
CA THR A 299 -7.09 -7.06 31.18
C THR A 299 -5.57 -7.04 31.26
N GLY A 300 -5.04 -6.99 32.48
CA GLY A 300 -3.67 -6.54 32.72
C GLY A 300 -3.49 -5.12 32.19
N ASP A 301 -2.54 -4.93 31.29
CA ASP A 301 -2.26 -3.64 30.66
C ASP A 301 -2.81 -3.55 29.23
N ARG A 302 -3.69 -4.48 28.84
CA ARG A 302 -4.23 -4.60 27.47
C ARG A 302 -5.73 -4.34 27.40
N TYR A 303 -6.17 -3.75 26.31
CA TYR A 303 -7.56 -3.74 25.88
C TYR A 303 -7.65 -4.25 24.43
N GLU A 304 -8.73 -4.90 24.04
CA GLU A 304 -8.91 -5.45 22.70
C GLU A 304 -10.35 -5.24 22.24
N GLU A 305 -10.50 -4.71 21.03
CA GLU A 305 -11.79 -4.41 20.41
C GLU A 305 -11.63 -4.58 18.90
N ASP A 306 -12.54 -5.34 18.28
CA ASP A 306 -12.61 -5.56 16.82
C ASP A 306 -11.28 -5.94 16.15
N GLY A 307 -10.46 -6.73 16.84
CA GLY A 307 -9.15 -7.19 16.36
C GLY A 307 -8.01 -6.17 16.52
N THR A 308 -8.30 -4.96 17.03
CA THR A 308 -7.30 -3.97 17.44
C THR A 308 -6.92 -4.21 18.91
N ARG A 309 -5.61 -4.30 19.17
CA ARG A 309 -5.05 -4.47 20.51
C ARG A 309 -4.40 -3.18 20.98
N TYR A 310 -4.81 -2.69 22.14
CA TYR A 310 -4.28 -1.50 22.78
C TYR A 310 -3.44 -1.91 23.99
N LEU A 311 -2.25 -1.31 24.14
CA LEU A 311 -1.36 -1.53 25.27
C LEU A 311 -1.15 -0.23 26.04
N PHE A 312 -1.24 -0.30 27.36
CA PHE A 312 -1.13 0.83 28.26
C PHE A 312 0.09 0.71 29.18
N ALA A 313 0.74 1.84 29.46
CA ALA A 313 1.76 1.96 30.49
C ALA A 313 1.20 2.84 31.62
N GLY A 314 0.59 2.22 32.62
CA GLY A 314 -0.21 2.96 33.59
C GLY A 314 -1.56 3.33 32.98
N ASP A 315 -1.92 4.62 33.05
CA ASP A 315 -3.13 5.16 32.41
C ASP A 315 -2.84 5.72 31.00
N ALA A 316 -1.57 5.68 30.58
CA ALA A 316 -1.10 6.22 29.31
C ALA A 316 -1.12 5.15 28.21
N LEU A 317 -1.60 5.50 27.02
CA LEU A 317 -1.57 4.67 25.83
C LEU A 317 -0.14 4.55 25.30
N GLU A 318 0.43 3.34 25.33
CA GLU A 318 1.77 3.05 24.83
C GLU A 318 1.73 2.65 23.36
N ARG A 319 0.80 1.74 22.99
CA ARG A 319 0.76 1.13 21.66
C ARG A 319 -0.65 0.80 21.20
N ILE A 320 -0.85 0.83 19.88
CA ILE A 320 -2.01 0.27 19.19
C ILE A 320 -1.47 -0.71 18.15
N HIS A 321 -1.97 -1.94 18.15
CA HIS A 321 -1.60 -2.95 17.18
C HIS A 321 -2.83 -3.44 16.43
N LEU A 322 -2.77 -3.36 15.11
CA LEU A 322 -3.83 -3.73 14.19
C LEU A 322 -3.24 -4.44 12.98
N VAL A 323 -3.67 -5.69 12.76
CA VAL A 323 -3.13 -6.60 11.74
C VAL A 323 -1.61 -6.75 11.89
N ASP A 324 -0.83 -6.15 11.00
CA ASP A 324 0.63 -6.16 10.95
C ASP A 324 1.22 -4.76 11.23
N THR A 325 0.38 -3.79 11.57
CA THR A 325 0.76 -2.39 11.85
C THR A 325 0.74 -2.10 13.34
N GLU A 326 1.73 -1.35 13.80
CA GLU A 326 1.85 -0.85 15.16
C GLU A 326 1.97 0.68 15.16
N ILE A 327 1.22 1.31 16.06
CA ILE A 327 1.29 2.72 16.39
C ILE A 327 1.88 2.82 17.79
N VAL A 328 3.01 3.50 17.93
CA VAL A 328 3.77 3.61 19.18
C VAL A 328 3.87 5.06 19.60
N PHE A 329 3.61 5.33 20.88
CA PHE A 329 3.78 6.64 21.51
C PHE A 329 5.01 6.63 22.43
N ASP A 330 5.96 7.53 22.19
CA ASP A 330 7.15 7.70 23.04
C ASP A 330 7.33 9.17 23.50
N PRO A 331 7.17 9.49 24.80
CA PRO A 331 6.68 8.59 25.85
C PRO A 331 5.21 8.15 25.61
N PRO A 332 4.67 7.21 26.40
CA PRO A 332 3.25 6.84 26.35
C PRO A 332 2.34 8.07 26.49
N LEU A 333 1.24 8.10 25.73
CA LEU A 333 0.31 9.22 25.64
C LEU A 333 -0.78 9.11 26.71
N ASP A 334 -0.79 10.05 27.66
CA ASP A 334 -1.89 10.21 28.62
C ASP A 334 -2.67 11.49 28.33
N ILE A 335 -3.93 11.35 27.90
CA ILE A 335 -4.79 12.48 27.58
C ILE A 335 -5.11 13.35 28.81
N ALA A 336 -4.98 12.80 30.02
CA ALA A 336 -5.22 13.50 31.27
C ALA A 336 -3.99 14.26 31.79
N VAL A 337 -2.81 14.11 31.18
CA VAL A 337 -1.57 14.71 31.66
C VAL A 337 -0.92 15.54 30.54
N ALA A 338 -0.54 16.77 30.86
CA ALA A 338 0.18 17.61 29.91
C ALA A 338 1.54 16.97 29.58
N GLY A 339 1.85 16.86 28.29
CA GLY A 339 3.00 16.09 27.82
C GLY A 339 3.29 16.35 26.36
N LYS A 340 4.42 15.80 25.90
CA LYS A 340 4.80 15.80 24.50
C LYS A 340 5.67 14.59 24.20
N GLY A 341 5.64 14.15 22.95
CA GLY A 341 6.41 13.01 22.49
C GLY A 341 6.32 12.81 20.99
N ARG A 342 6.70 11.62 20.56
CA ARG A 342 6.64 11.17 19.17
C ARG A 342 5.60 10.08 19.03
N VAL A 343 4.83 10.10 17.95
CA VAL A 343 4.01 8.98 17.49
C VAL A 343 4.66 8.40 16.24
N THR A 344 4.72 7.07 16.17
CA THR A 344 5.34 6.32 15.08
C THR A 344 4.36 5.24 14.62
N MET A 345 4.06 5.21 13.32
CA MET A 345 3.21 4.21 12.68
C MET A 345 4.08 3.39 11.75
N THR A 346 4.21 2.09 12.05
CA THR A 346 5.08 1.17 11.32
C THR A 346 4.46 -0.20 11.27
N SER A 347 4.58 -0.89 10.15
CA SER A 347 4.30 -2.33 10.06
C SER A 347 5.61 -3.11 9.99
N TYR A 348 6.39 -2.83 8.95
CA TYR A 348 7.72 -3.39 8.72
C TYR A 348 8.65 -2.35 8.05
N PRO A 349 9.99 -2.44 8.23
CA PRO A 349 10.92 -1.55 7.53
C PRO A 349 10.84 -1.58 5.99
N ASP A 350 10.31 -2.68 5.43
CA ASP A 350 10.04 -2.87 3.99
C ASP A 350 8.60 -2.52 3.57
N ARG A 351 7.79 -1.97 4.48
CA ARG A 351 6.41 -1.47 4.25
C ARG A 351 6.23 0.03 4.50
N GLY A 352 7.31 0.73 4.86
CA GLY A 352 7.30 2.18 5.05
C GLY A 352 6.97 2.58 6.49
N HIS A 353 6.98 3.88 6.74
CA HIS A 353 6.83 4.43 8.08
C HIS A 353 6.30 5.86 8.04
N VAL A 354 5.38 6.19 8.95
CA VAL A 354 4.88 7.55 9.18
C VAL A 354 5.14 7.93 10.64
N ALA A 355 5.62 9.15 10.90
CA ALA A 355 5.80 9.65 12.25
C ALA A 355 5.46 11.13 12.36
N GLY A 356 5.25 11.55 13.61
CA GLY A 356 4.92 12.92 13.94
C GLY A 356 5.09 13.21 15.43
N ASP A 357 5.04 14.49 15.77
CA ASP A 357 5.06 14.92 17.16
C ASP A 357 3.63 14.94 17.71
N TRP A 358 3.47 14.50 18.96
CA TRP A 358 2.23 14.69 19.71
C TRP A 358 2.47 15.61 20.91
N SER A 359 1.42 16.34 21.31
CA SER A 359 1.42 17.13 22.53
C SER A 359 0.03 17.16 23.16
N VAL A 360 -0.01 17.13 24.49
CA VAL A 360 -1.23 17.31 25.27
C VAL A 360 -1.05 18.57 26.11
N THR A 361 -2.01 19.49 26.02
CA THR A 361 -2.13 20.61 26.96
C THR A 361 -3.36 20.41 27.82
N ARG A 362 -3.30 20.84 29.08
CA ARG A 362 -4.39 20.67 30.05
C ARG A 362 -4.71 21.98 30.76
N THR A 363 -5.98 22.35 30.76
CA THR A 363 -6.53 23.47 31.53
C THR A 363 -7.73 23.00 32.33
N GLY A 364 -7.52 22.66 33.61
CA GLY A 364 -8.57 22.11 34.47
C GLY A 364 -9.02 20.72 34.02
N GLN A 365 -10.30 20.60 33.64
CA GLN A 365 -10.89 19.36 33.11
C GLN A 365 -10.83 19.26 31.58
N ARG A 366 -10.31 20.28 30.90
CA ARG A 366 -10.15 20.28 29.45
C ARG A 366 -8.74 19.90 29.07
N SER A 367 -8.62 18.93 28.18
CA SER A 367 -7.38 18.54 27.53
C SER A 367 -7.47 18.79 26.04
N GLU A 368 -6.39 19.25 25.44
CA GLU A 368 -6.24 19.38 23.99
C GLU A 368 -5.04 18.56 23.55
N LEU A 369 -5.29 17.52 22.75
CA LEU A 369 -4.30 16.71 22.07
C LEU A 369 -4.09 17.26 20.67
N HIS A 370 -2.83 17.43 20.29
CA HIS A 370 -2.41 17.80 18.96
C HIS A 370 -1.36 16.80 18.46
N ILE A 371 -1.52 16.29 17.24
CA ILE A 371 -0.56 15.43 16.54
C ILE A 371 -0.24 16.07 15.20
N ALA A 372 1.04 16.24 14.85
CA ALA A 372 1.48 16.73 13.54
C ALA A 372 2.42 15.71 12.90
N LEU A 373 1.99 15.15 11.77
CA LEU A 373 2.78 14.21 10.98
C LEU A 373 3.78 15.00 10.13
N ASP A 374 5.07 14.73 10.29
CA ASP A 374 6.15 15.49 9.67
C ASP A 374 7.18 14.59 8.95
N GLU A 375 7.05 13.27 9.09
CA GLU A 375 7.98 12.30 8.54
C GLU A 375 7.24 11.16 7.87
N VAL A 376 7.52 10.96 6.58
CA VAL A 376 7.13 9.76 5.84
C VAL A 376 8.36 9.15 5.19
N ARG A 377 8.55 7.85 5.40
CA ARG A 377 9.58 7.05 4.73
C ARG A 377 8.90 6.00 3.89
N VAL A 378 9.18 6.04 2.58
CA VAL A 378 8.62 5.05 1.66
C VAL A 378 9.20 3.66 1.92
N PRO A 379 8.48 2.59 1.54
CA PRO A 379 8.93 1.24 1.76
C PRO A 379 10.24 0.95 1.03
N ARG A 380 11.14 0.20 1.68
CA ARG A 380 12.38 -0.25 1.05
C ARG A 380 12.07 -1.29 -0.03
N GLN A 381 12.31 -0.92 -1.28
CA GLN A 381 12.08 -1.83 -2.40
C GLN A 381 13.19 -2.86 -2.58
N ARG A 382 12.78 -4.04 -3.03
CA ARG A 382 13.69 -5.06 -3.58
C ARG A 382 13.95 -4.77 -5.05
N GLY A 383 15.20 -4.87 -5.48
CA GLY A 383 15.60 -4.59 -6.86
C GLY A 383 15.83 -3.09 -7.16
N LEU A 384 16.80 -2.81 -8.02
CA LEU A 384 17.28 -1.45 -8.29
C LEU A 384 16.24 -0.59 -8.99
N ILE A 385 15.51 -1.16 -9.96
CA ILE A 385 14.53 -0.41 -10.75
C ILE A 385 13.38 0.08 -9.86
N TYR A 386 12.88 -0.73 -8.94
CA TYR A 386 11.84 -0.28 -8.02
C TYR A 386 12.34 0.75 -7.02
N ARG A 387 13.60 0.70 -6.58
CA ARG A 387 14.19 1.80 -5.79
C ARG A 387 14.27 3.11 -6.56
N LEU A 388 14.36 3.06 -7.90
CA LEU A 388 14.30 4.26 -8.74
C LEU A 388 12.86 4.78 -8.90
N ILE A 389 11.86 3.90 -8.92
CA ILE A 389 10.44 4.25 -9.04
C ILE A 389 9.88 4.73 -7.69
N VAL A 390 10.19 4.02 -6.61
CA VAL A 390 9.71 4.28 -5.24
C VAL A 390 10.92 4.69 -4.39
N ASN A 391 11.04 5.98 -4.14
CA ASN A 391 12.03 6.59 -3.26
C ASN A 391 11.50 7.91 -2.69
N ASP A 392 12.27 8.51 -1.78
CA ASP A 392 11.93 9.76 -1.09
C ASP A 392 11.75 10.99 -2.01
N ARG A 393 12.03 10.87 -3.32
CA ARG A 393 11.83 11.91 -4.35
C ARG A 393 10.74 11.55 -5.36
N SER A 394 10.11 10.39 -5.22
CA SER A 394 9.04 9.93 -6.11
C SER A 394 7.67 10.42 -5.65
N LEU A 395 6.66 10.31 -6.51
CA LEU A 395 5.26 10.59 -6.15
C LEU A 395 4.78 9.77 -4.93
N PHE A 396 5.36 8.60 -4.68
CA PHE A 396 5.04 7.76 -3.51
C PHE A 396 5.55 8.36 -2.18
N ALA A 397 6.47 9.32 -2.24
CA ALA A 397 6.93 10.09 -1.08
C ALA A 397 6.22 11.46 -0.95
N ALA A 398 5.31 11.79 -1.88
CA ALA A 398 4.59 13.06 -1.90
C ALA A 398 3.45 13.12 -0.87
N TRP A 399 3.58 12.45 0.27
CA TRP A 399 2.60 12.56 1.35
C TRP A 399 2.53 14.00 1.87
N PRO A 400 1.34 14.51 2.23
CA PRO A 400 1.24 15.87 2.73
C PRO A 400 1.94 15.94 4.09
N ARG A 401 2.97 16.77 4.18
CA ARG A 401 3.81 16.93 5.38
C ARG A 401 3.14 17.79 6.46
N GLU A 402 1.89 18.19 6.22
CA GLU A 402 1.12 19.06 7.10
C GLU A 402 -0.23 18.43 7.48
N TYR A 403 -0.29 17.09 7.53
CA TYR A 403 -1.40 16.38 8.17
C TYR A 403 -1.31 16.55 9.68
N SER A 404 -2.36 17.11 10.28
CA SER A 404 -2.44 17.32 11.73
C SER A 404 -3.79 16.90 12.29
N PHE A 405 -3.78 16.29 13.46
CA PHE A 405 -4.95 15.92 14.23
C PHE A 405 -5.05 16.79 15.47
N THR A 406 -6.24 17.27 15.78
CA THR A 406 -6.53 17.96 17.04
C THR A 406 -7.76 17.33 17.68
N ALA A 407 -7.67 16.98 18.97
CA ALA A 407 -8.82 16.55 19.77
C ALA A 407 -8.90 17.38 21.05
N ARG A 408 -10.07 17.97 21.30
CA ARG A 408 -10.42 18.63 22.56
C ARG A 408 -11.33 17.73 23.35
N VAL A 409 -10.95 17.43 24.58
CA VAL A 409 -11.63 16.48 25.46
C VAL A 409 -11.98 17.14 26.78
N ASP A 410 -13.23 17.01 27.20
CA ASP A 410 -13.65 17.28 28.58
C ASP A 410 -13.58 15.98 29.41
N LEU A 411 -12.59 15.88 30.30
CA LEU A 411 -12.33 14.68 31.10
C LEU A 411 -13.41 14.41 32.16
N GLY A 412 -14.28 15.38 32.46
CA GLY A 412 -15.38 15.21 33.40
C GLY A 412 -16.59 14.53 32.78
N THR A 413 -16.82 14.80 31.50
CA THR A 413 -17.99 14.28 30.74
C THR A 413 -17.61 13.22 29.72
N GLY A 414 -16.35 13.15 29.31
CA GLY A 414 -15.88 12.35 28.18
C GLY A 414 -16.09 13.02 26.81
N GLN A 415 -16.77 14.17 26.74
CA GLN A 415 -17.06 14.82 25.45
C GLN A 415 -15.79 15.16 24.67
N ARG A 416 -15.84 14.91 23.36
CA ARG A 416 -14.74 15.07 22.41
C ARG A 416 -15.19 15.84 21.18
N GLU A 417 -14.37 16.80 20.79
CA GLU A 417 -14.38 17.41 19.45
C GLU A 417 -13.03 17.10 18.81
N ALA A 418 -13.05 16.41 17.66
CA ALA A 418 -11.83 16.03 16.95
C ALA A 418 -11.89 16.53 15.50
N GLN A 419 -10.73 16.84 14.93
CA GLN A 419 -10.59 17.25 13.54
C GLN A 419 -9.23 16.82 13.00
N TRP A 420 -9.21 16.39 11.74
CA TRP A 420 -7.99 16.38 10.95
C TRP A 420 -7.92 17.61 10.07
N ARG A 421 -6.69 18.03 9.77
CA ARG A 421 -6.41 19.08 8.79
C ARG A 421 -5.27 18.63 7.91
N ASN A 422 -5.47 18.75 6.60
CA ASN A 422 -4.42 18.65 5.60
C ASN A 422 -4.13 20.07 5.08
N ALA A 423 -3.06 20.71 5.54
CA ALA A 423 -2.78 22.10 5.20
C ALA A 423 -2.15 22.29 3.81
N ASP A 424 -1.75 21.21 3.14
CA ASP A 424 -1.25 21.23 1.76
C ASP A 424 -1.81 20.07 0.92
N PRO A 425 -3.07 20.16 0.46
CA PRO A 425 -3.70 19.09 -0.29
C PRO A 425 -3.24 18.95 -1.76
N GLN A 426 -2.20 19.69 -2.19
CA GLN A 426 -1.70 19.65 -3.57
C GLN A 426 -0.18 19.52 -3.70
N GLY A 427 0.60 19.73 -2.63
CA GLY A 427 2.06 19.62 -2.63
C GLY A 427 2.77 20.83 -3.24
#